data_AF-A0A257VTB9-F1
#
_entry.id   AF-A0A257VTB9-F1
#
_cell.length_a   1.000
_cell.length_b   1.000
_cell.length_c   1.000
_cell.angle_alpha   90.00
_cell.angle_beta   90.00
_cell.angle_gamma   90.00
#
_symmetry.space_group_name_H-M   'P 1'
#
loop_
_entity.id
_entity.type
_entity.pdbx_description
1 polymer ?
#
loop_
_entity_poly.entity_id
_entity_poly.type
_entity_poly.pdbx_seq_one_letter_code
_entity_poly.pdbx_strand_id
1 'polypeptide(L)'
;QYARQHGIQVIGDAPIYVAHDSCDVWSQRQWFQLDAQGRPTAVAGVPPDYFCEDGQLWSNPLYDWDALKADGYHWWIQRLHAVLRQVDLLRLDHFRAFEAYWSVPAEDKTAVNGTWIPGPADDFLSAIRPALSTDGNLPIIAEDLGMITEAVHALRHRFDLPGMKVLQFRLPGDPWEPPFRLDEFEPNSVVYTGTHDNDTTLNWFLTEIQPKPERLAELRKYTPAEAEHISWEFIEIAWKSSSLLAIAPLQDVLSLGGDARMNAPGTIGDHNWRWKFAPGMLTRESQERLRALTERTGRLHKTN
;
A
#
# COMPACT_ATOMS: atom_id res chain seq x y z
N GLN A 1 14.15 6.12 18.24
CA GLN A 1 15.00 5.69 19.37
C GLN A 1 14.21 4.87 20.39
N TYR A 2 13.17 5.42 21.02
CA TYR A 2 12.33 4.69 21.99
C TYR A 2 11.75 3.37 21.43
N ALA A 3 11.21 3.39 20.20
CA ALA A 3 10.72 2.19 19.51
C ALA A 3 11.78 1.08 19.43
N ARG A 4 12.99 1.41 18.96
CA ARG A 4 14.12 0.46 18.86
C ARG A 4 14.52 -0.14 20.21
N GLN A 5 14.50 0.64 21.29
CA GLN A 5 14.79 0.14 22.64
C GLN A 5 13.77 -0.92 23.12
N HIS A 6 12.58 -0.95 22.50
CA HIS A 6 11.53 -1.92 22.78
C HIS A 6 11.40 -2.98 21.68
N GLY A 7 12.38 -3.09 20.78
CA GLY A 7 12.34 -4.06 19.68
C GLY A 7 11.25 -3.76 18.63
N ILE A 8 10.76 -2.51 18.56
CA ILE A 8 9.75 -2.08 17.60
C ILE A 8 10.44 -1.41 16.41
N GLN A 9 10.19 -1.94 15.21
CA GLN A 9 10.57 -1.33 13.94
C GLN A 9 9.44 -0.44 13.41
N VAL A 10 9.79 0.62 12.70
CA VAL A 10 8.85 1.55 12.08
C VAL A 10 8.86 1.37 10.56
N ILE A 11 7.68 1.15 9.98
CA ILE A 11 7.48 1.12 8.54
C ILE A 11 7.00 2.51 8.11
N GLY A 12 7.77 3.18 7.26
CA GLY A 12 7.37 4.40 6.58
C GLY A 12 6.67 4.14 5.26
N ASP A 13 6.29 5.22 4.61
CA ASP A 13 5.59 5.20 3.33
C ASP A 13 6.17 6.27 2.41
N ALA A 14 6.43 5.92 1.16
CA ALA A 14 6.90 6.84 0.12
C ALA A 14 5.96 6.75 -1.09
N PRO A 15 5.13 7.79 -1.32
CA PRO A 15 4.41 7.97 -2.58
C PRO A 15 5.38 7.88 -3.74
N ILE A 16 5.06 7.20 -4.84
CA ILE A 16 5.97 7.19 -5.99
C ILE A 16 6.17 8.61 -6.51
N TYR A 17 5.10 9.37 -6.73
CA TYR A 17 5.16 10.72 -7.27
C TYR A 17 5.24 11.80 -6.19
N VAL A 18 5.75 12.96 -6.56
CA VAL A 18 5.73 14.18 -5.74
C VAL A 18 4.67 15.14 -6.27
N ALA A 19 4.17 16.06 -5.44
CA ALA A 19 3.24 17.10 -5.91
C ALA A 19 3.94 18.07 -6.87
N HIS A 20 3.23 18.60 -7.88
CA HIS A 20 3.78 19.61 -8.78
C HIS A 20 4.22 20.88 -8.02
N ASP A 21 3.37 21.36 -7.12
CA ASP A 21 3.67 22.47 -6.21
C ASP A 21 4.50 21.97 -5.01
N SER A 22 5.77 21.63 -5.28
CA SER A 22 6.72 21.16 -4.27
C SER A 22 8.12 21.73 -4.48
N CYS A 23 8.91 21.77 -3.41
CA CYS A 23 10.32 22.14 -3.50
C CYS A 23 11.13 21.17 -4.37
N ASP A 24 10.73 19.90 -4.41
CA ASP A 24 11.34 18.87 -5.24
C ASP A 24 11.27 19.25 -6.72
N VAL A 25 10.05 19.55 -7.21
CA VAL A 25 9.82 19.91 -8.61
C VAL A 25 10.39 21.29 -8.93
N TRP A 26 10.24 22.26 -8.02
CA TRP A 26 10.77 23.62 -8.22
C TRP A 26 12.29 23.64 -8.38
N SER A 27 13.02 22.91 -7.52
CA SER A 27 14.50 22.94 -7.50
C SER A 27 15.16 21.93 -8.43
N GLN A 28 14.44 20.87 -8.85
CA GLN A 28 15.00 19.76 -9.64
C GLN A 28 14.18 19.48 -10.91
N ARG A 29 13.79 20.54 -11.62
CA ARG A 29 12.93 20.46 -12.82
C ARG A 29 13.38 19.45 -13.88
N GLN A 30 14.70 19.23 -13.99
CA GLN A 30 15.31 18.32 -14.98
C GLN A 30 14.98 16.84 -14.76
N TRP A 31 14.43 16.46 -13.60
CA TRP A 31 14.02 15.07 -13.32
C TRP A 31 12.55 14.79 -13.63
N PHE A 32 11.82 15.78 -14.17
CA PHE A 32 10.38 15.72 -14.40
C PHE A 32 10.05 16.11 -15.84
N GLN A 33 8.95 15.54 -16.36
CA GLN A 33 8.43 15.84 -17.69
C GLN A 33 7.69 17.19 -17.69
N LEU A 34 8.45 18.27 -17.82
CA LEU A 34 7.95 19.64 -17.76
C LEU A 34 8.26 20.40 -19.05
N ASP A 35 7.38 21.34 -19.41
CA ASP A 35 7.64 22.31 -20.47
C ASP A 35 8.66 23.39 -20.01
N ALA A 36 9.04 24.28 -20.93
CA ALA A 36 9.97 25.37 -20.66
C ALA A 36 9.47 26.31 -19.53
N GLN A 37 8.15 26.42 -19.36
CA GLN A 37 7.50 27.23 -18.32
C GLN A 37 7.39 26.48 -16.97
N GLY A 38 7.71 25.19 -16.92
CA GLY A 38 7.68 24.37 -15.71
C GLY A 38 6.34 23.70 -15.45
N ARG A 39 5.46 23.65 -16.45
CA ARG A 39 4.16 22.96 -16.36
C ARG A 39 4.33 21.50 -16.82
N PRO A 40 3.64 20.53 -16.20
CA PRO A 40 3.68 19.15 -16.65
C PRO A 40 3.20 19.03 -18.10
N THR A 41 3.90 18.26 -18.92
CA THR A 41 3.42 17.89 -20.26
C THR A 41 2.47 16.69 -20.21
N ALA A 42 2.68 15.83 -19.22
CA ALA A 42 1.82 14.72 -18.87
C ALA A 42 1.80 14.55 -17.35
N VAL A 43 0.75 13.93 -16.84
CA VAL A 43 0.51 13.74 -15.42
C VAL A 43 0.21 12.29 -15.09
N ALA A 44 0.46 11.93 -13.83
CA ALA A 44 0.18 10.63 -13.29
C ALA A 44 -1.32 10.37 -13.13
N GLY A 45 -1.67 9.09 -13.24
CA GLY A 45 -2.97 8.57 -12.90
C GLY A 45 -2.98 7.05 -12.97
N VAL A 46 -4.17 6.48 -13.01
CA VAL A 46 -4.42 5.07 -13.34
C VAL A 46 -5.56 4.98 -14.35
N PRO A 47 -5.53 3.99 -15.26
CA PRO A 47 -6.58 3.82 -16.25
C PRO A 47 -7.95 3.56 -15.59
N PRO A 48 -9.04 3.72 -16.35
CA PRO A 48 -10.34 3.19 -15.97
C PRO A 48 -10.27 1.74 -15.51
N ASP A 49 -10.96 1.45 -14.42
CA ASP A 49 -11.16 0.10 -13.91
C ASP A 49 -12.62 -0.09 -13.48
N TYR A 50 -12.95 -1.28 -12.98
CA TYR A 50 -14.32 -1.58 -12.58
C TYR A 50 -14.79 -0.81 -11.33
N PHE A 51 -13.87 -0.16 -10.59
CA PHE A 51 -14.20 0.71 -9.47
C PHE A 51 -14.39 2.17 -9.90
N CYS A 52 -13.73 2.59 -10.99
CA CYS A 52 -13.74 3.96 -11.47
C CYS A 52 -13.76 4.02 -13.01
N GLU A 53 -14.93 4.31 -13.58
CA GLU A 53 -15.15 4.37 -15.05
C GLU A 53 -14.26 5.40 -15.76
N ASP A 54 -13.88 6.48 -15.08
CA ASP A 54 -13.02 7.54 -15.64
C ASP A 54 -11.52 7.37 -15.31
N GLY A 55 -11.19 6.31 -14.57
CA GLY A 55 -9.88 6.15 -13.92
C GLY A 55 -9.62 7.25 -12.89
N GLN A 56 -8.40 7.33 -12.37
CA GLN A 56 -8.03 8.35 -11.40
C GLN A 56 -6.94 9.25 -11.98
N LEU A 57 -7.20 10.55 -12.02
CA LEU A 57 -6.24 11.57 -12.43
C LEU A 57 -5.61 12.19 -11.18
N TRP A 58 -4.33 11.94 -10.94
CA TRP A 58 -3.65 12.40 -9.72
C TRP A 58 -2.92 13.72 -9.90
N SER A 59 -2.72 14.15 -11.15
CA SER A 59 -2.12 15.45 -11.51
C SER A 59 -0.66 15.65 -11.08
N ASN A 60 -0.01 14.65 -10.50
CA ASN A 60 1.43 14.70 -10.23
C ASN A 60 2.23 14.74 -11.54
N PRO A 61 3.35 15.48 -11.60
CA PRO A 61 4.25 15.40 -12.74
C PRO A 61 4.90 14.01 -12.82
N LEU A 62 5.10 13.54 -14.05
CA LEU A 62 5.81 12.29 -14.32
C LEU A 62 7.32 12.52 -14.31
N TYR A 63 8.07 11.45 -14.02
CA TYR A 63 9.53 11.47 -14.02
C TYR A 63 10.09 11.42 -15.44
N ASP A 64 11.18 12.14 -15.66
CA ASP A 64 12.07 11.88 -16.80
C ASP A 64 13.03 10.75 -16.39
N TRP A 65 12.61 9.51 -16.63
CA TRP A 65 13.37 8.32 -16.24
C TRP A 65 14.71 8.19 -16.99
N ASP A 66 14.81 8.72 -18.21
CA ASP A 66 16.06 8.72 -18.97
C ASP A 66 17.07 9.69 -18.35
N ALA A 67 16.63 10.90 -17.98
CA ALA A 67 17.46 11.86 -17.27
C ALA A 67 17.90 11.33 -15.90
N LEU A 68 16.98 10.72 -15.13
CA LEU A 68 17.30 10.09 -13.86
C LEU A 68 18.29 8.93 -14.01
N LYS A 69 18.13 8.10 -15.05
CA LYS A 69 19.05 7.00 -15.34
C LYS A 69 20.45 7.50 -15.70
N ALA A 70 20.53 8.59 -16.48
CA ALA A 70 21.81 9.20 -16.86
C ALA A 70 22.61 9.70 -15.65
N ASP A 71 21.93 10.12 -14.58
CA ASP A 71 22.53 10.53 -13.30
C ASP A 71 22.65 9.38 -12.27
N GLY A 72 22.43 8.14 -12.71
CA GLY A 72 22.50 6.96 -11.83
C GLY A 72 21.46 6.97 -10.71
N TYR A 73 20.30 7.61 -10.94
CA TYR A 73 19.18 7.74 -10.02
C TYR A 73 19.53 8.45 -8.70
N HIS A 74 20.53 9.35 -8.71
CA HIS A 74 21.02 10.01 -7.50
C HIS A 74 19.92 10.71 -6.69
N TRP A 75 19.02 11.44 -7.36
CA TRP A 75 17.89 12.12 -6.72
C TRP A 75 16.99 11.15 -5.94
N TRP A 76 16.65 10.01 -6.54
CA TRP A 76 15.86 8.97 -5.88
C TRP A 76 16.60 8.32 -4.71
N ILE A 77 17.89 8.02 -4.88
CA ILE A 77 18.71 7.48 -3.79
C ILE A 77 18.72 8.43 -2.60
N GLN A 78 18.93 9.73 -2.83
CA GLN A 78 18.88 10.75 -1.77
C GLN A 78 17.52 10.81 -1.09
N ARG A 79 16.44 10.78 -1.88
CA ARG A 79 15.06 10.79 -1.38
C ARG A 79 14.78 9.60 -0.45
N LEU A 80 15.06 8.38 -0.91
CA LEU A 80 14.83 7.17 -0.12
C LEU A 80 15.71 7.11 1.12
N HIS A 81 16.99 7.48 0.98
CA HIS A 81 17.91 7.56 2.11
C HIS A 81 17.42 8.58 3.16
N ALA A 82 16.86 9.71 2.74
CA ALA A 82 16.31 10.71 3.67
C ALA A 82 15.13 10.18 4.51
N VAL A 83 14.26 9.37 3.91
CA VAL A 83 13.14 8.73 4.61
C VAL A 83 13.64 7.62 5.54
N LEU A 84 14.55 6.77 5.08
CA LEU A 84 15.13 5.66 5.85
C LEU A 84 15.98 6.12 7.06
N ARG A 85 16.29 7.41 7.19
CA ARG A 85 16.84 7.96 8.45
C ARG A 85 15.81 7.98 9.59
N GLN A 86 14.52 7.94 9.26
CA GLN A 86 13.42 8.06 10.22
C GLN A 86 12.70 6.74 10.48
N VAL A 87 12.75 5.81 9.53
CA VAL A 87 12.03 4.54 9.55
C VAL A 87 12.99 3.39 9.25
N ASP A 88 12.62 2.17 9.62
CA ASP A 88 13.46 0.98 9.45
C ASP A 88 13.12 0.20 8.15
N LEU A 89 11.87 0.33 7.67
CA LEU A 89 11.39 -0.20 6.38
C LEU A 89 10.56 0.87 5.66
N LEU A 90 10.44 0.76 4.34
CA LEU A 90 9.69 1.71 3.53
C LEU A 90 8.71 0.98 2.61
N ARG A 91 7.41 1.29 2.72
CA ARG A 91 6.47 0.96 1.64
C ARG A 91 6.74 1.88 0.45
N LEU A 92 7.04 1.31 -0.71
CA LEU A 92 7.02 2.04 -1.98
C LEU A 92 5.62 1.93 -2.57
N ASP A 93 4.89 3.03 -2.46
CA ASP A 93 3.55 3.20 -3.02
C ASP A 93 3.55 3.10 -4.54
N HIS A 94 2.49 2.53 -5.10
CA HIS A 94 2.29 2.36 -6.53
C HIS A 94 3.50 1.74 -7.24
N PHE A 95 4.05 0.66 -6.66
CA PHE A 95 5.29 0.03 -7.12
C PHE A 95 5.24 -0.38 -8.60
N ARG A 96 4.05 -0.70 -9.11
CA ARG A 96 3.86 -1.06 -10.51
C ARG A 96 4.38 0.00 -11.49
N ALA A 97 4.41 1.28 -11.08
CA ALA A 97 4.91 2.38 -11.89
C ALA A 97 6.42 2.31 -12.20
N PHE A 98 7.17 1.49 -11.46
CA PHE A 98 8.56 1.17 -11.81
C PHE A 98 8.65 0.23 -13.02
N GLU A 99 7.64 -0.62 -13.29
CA GLU A 99 7.60 -1.47 -14.49
C GLU A 99 7.03 -0.74 -15.70
N ALA A 100 5.90 -0.07 -15.55
CA ALA A 100 5.28 0.80 -16.54
C ALA A 100 4.43 1.83 -15.81
N TYR A 101 4.16 3.03 -16.29
CA TYR A 101 3.27 3.98 -15.61
C TYR A 101 2.22 4.51 -16.58
N TRP A 102 1.06 4.90 -16.03
CA TRP A 102 0.00 5.49 -16.83
C TRP A 102 0.24 6.99 -16.99
N SER A 103 0.50 7.39 -18.24
CA SER A 103 0.82 8.77 -18.62
C SER A 103 -0.39 9.41 -19.27
N VAL A 104 -0.98 10.41 -18.62
CA VAL A 104 -2.15 11.14 -19.12
C VAL A 104 -1.72 12.53 -19.62
N PRO A 105 -2.15 12.98 -20.81
CA PRO A 105 -1.91 14.36 -21.26
C PRO A 105 -2.36 15.38 -20.20
N ALA A 106 -1.55 16.41 -19.94
CA ALA A 106 -1.80 17.33 -18.82
C ALA A 106 -3.06 18.19 -18.99
N GLU A 107 -3.55 18.35 -20.22
CA GLU A 107 -4.79 19.06 -20.55
C GLU A 107 -6.07 18.25 -20.30
N ASP A 108 -5.95 16.94 -20.10
CA ASP A 108 -7.10 16.06 -19.90
C ASP A 108 -7.72 16.24 -18.52
N LYS A 109 -9.04 16.03 -18.45
CA LYS A 109 -9.84 16.16 -17.22
C LYS A 109 -10.07 14.82 -16.52
N THR A 110 -9.80 13.72 -17.21
CA THR A 110 -9.95 12.34 -16.72
C THR A 110 -8.72 11.53 -17.12
N ALA A 111 -8.57 10.33 -16.57
CA ALA A 111 -7.42 9.47 -16.88
C ALA A 111 -7.65 8.57 -18.11
N VAL A 112 -8.79 8.70 -18.79
CA VAL A 112 -9.24 7.79 -19.86
C VAL A 112 -8.26 7.73 -21.04
N ASN A 113 -7.74 8.87 -21.50
CA ASN A 113 -6.87 8.92 -22.69
C ASN A 113 -5.38 8.78 -22.35
N GLY A 114 -5.04 8.23 -21.19
CA GLY A 114 -3.66 7.93 -20.87
C GLY A 114 -3.11 6.76 -21.69
N THR A 115 -1.81 6.53 -21.53
CA THR A 115 -1.12 5.39 -22.15
C THR A 115 -0.10 4.78 -21.18
N TRP A 116 0.12 3.47 -21.27
CA TRP A 116 1.17 2.80 -20.51
C TRP A 116 2.54 3.11 -21.14
N ILE A 117 3.41 3.71 -20.37
CA ILE A 117 4.80 4.00 -20.74
C ILE A 117 5.73 3.10 -19.90
N PRO A 118 6.74 2.44 -20.47
CA PRO A 118 7.70 1.65 -19.68
C PRO A 118 8.37 2.48 -18.58
N GLY A 119 8.45 1.91 -17.39
CA GLY A 119 9.20 2.46 -16.26
C GLY A 119 10.68 2.02 -16.29
N PRO A 120 11.48 2.41 -15.29
CA PRO A 120 12.91 2.11 -15.24
C PRO A 120 13.23 0.66 -14.84
N ALA A 121 12.25 -0.08 -14.32
CA ALA A 121 12.31 -1.49 -13.92
C ALA A 121 13.60 -1.88 -13.19
N ASP A 122 14.34 -2.84 -13.75
CA ASP A 122 15.57 -3.39 -13.18
C ASP A 122 16.68 -2.35 -13.01
N ASP A 123 16.77 -1.35 -13.89
CA ASP A 123 17.83 -0.33 -13.82
C ASP A 123 17.73 0.49 -12.53
N PHE A 124 16.51 0.86 -12.15
CA PHE A 124 16.26 1.61 -10.92
C PHE A 124 16.59 0.77 -9.68
N LEU A 125 16.02 -0.43 -9.58
CA LEU A 125 16.20 -1.28 -8.40
C LEU A 125 17.66 -1.73 -8.24
N SER A 126 18.37 -1.98 -9.35
CA SER A 126 19.80 -2.28 -9.35
C SER A 126 20.64 -1.11 -8.88
N ALA A 127 20.26 0.13 -9.21
CA ALA A 127 20.97 1.32 -8.77
C ALA A 127 20.76 1.63 -7.28
N ILE A 128 19.54 1.47 -6.76
CA ILE A 128 19.27 1.79 -5.34
C ILE A 128 19.75 0.70 -4.37
N ARG A 129 19.81 -0.57 -4.80
CA ARG A 129 20.22 -1.70 -3.94
C ARG A 129 21.56 -1.49 -3.24
N PRO A 130 22.67 -1.18 -3.92
CA PRO A 130 23.96 -0.97 -3.23
C PRO A 130 23.96 0.27 -2.33
N ALA A 131 23.10 1.25 -2.59
CA ALA A 131 23.04 2.49 -1.81
C ALA A 131 22.20 2.36 -0.53
N LEU A 132 21.20 1.47 -0.51
CA LEU A 132 20.19 1.40 0.56
C LEU A 132 20.17 0.07 1.31
N SER A 133 20.74 -1.01 0.76
CA SER A 133 20.75 -2.31 1.41
C SER A 133 21.80 -2.39 2.52
N THR A 134 21.49 -3.13 3.59
CA THR A 134 22.46 -3.44 4.67
C THR A 134 23.08 -4.82 4.45
N ASP A 135 22.25 -5.83 4.14
CA ASP A 135 22.67 -7.23 3.93
C ASP A 135 22.34 -7.72 2.51
N GLY A 136 22.39 -6.82 1.52
CA GLY A 136 21.96 -7.10 0.14
C GLY A 136 20.44 -7.04 -0.09
N ASN A 137 19.65 -7.02 0.98
CA ASN A 137 18.20 -6.84 0.93
C ASN A 137 17.82 -5.36 0.98
N LEU A 138 16.90 -4.96 0.10
CA LEU A 138 16.32 -3.62 0.11
C LEU A 138 15.32 -3.51 1.27
N PRO A 139 15.36 -2.43 2.07
CA PRO A 139 14.40 -2.22 3.17
C PRO A 139 13.06 -1.70 2.64
N ILE A 140 12.50 -2.39 1.64
CA ILE A 140 11.35 -1.96 0.85
C ILE A 140 10.24 -3.01 0.88
N ILE A 141 9.01 -2.57 1.09
CA ILE A 141 7.78 -3.33 0.83
C ILE A 141 7.16 -2.75 -0.44
N ALA A 142 6.90 -3.59 -1.44
CA ALA A 142 6.27 -3.17 -2.69
C ALA A 142 4.75 -3.12 -2.50
N GLU A 143 4.15 -1.95 -2.70
CA GLU A 143 2.70 -1.84 -2.85
C GLU A 143 2.33 -2.33 -4.26
N ASP A 144 1.88 -3.58 -4.34
CA ASP A 144 1.49 -4.27 -5.57
C ASP A 144 0.00 -4.63 -5.58
N LEU A 145 -0.87 -3.66 -5.28
CA LEU A 145 -2.33 -3.81 -5.33
C LEU A 145 -2.92 -3.26 -6.64
N GLY A 146 -4.16 -3.66 -6.92
CA GLY A 146 -4.89 -3.25 -8.13
C GLY A 146 -4.60 -4.12 -9.34
N MET A 147 -4.73 -3.57 -10.55
CA MET A 147 -4.47 -4.29 -11.80
C MET A 147 -2.96 -4.48 -12.02
N ILE A 148 -2.44 -5.61 -11.53
CA ILE A 148 -1.02 -5.96 -11.59
C ILE A 148 -0.76 -7.00 -12.68
N THR A 149 0.34 -6.81 -13.41
CA THR A 149 0.79 -7.72 -14.46
C THR A 149 1.83 -8.70 -13.93
N GLU A 150 2.00 -9.84 -14.60
CA GLU A 150 3.06 -10.80 -14.27
C GLU A 150 4.46 -10.16 -14.33
N ALA A 151 4.66 -9.14 -15.17
CA ALA A 151 5.92 -8.41 -15.26
C ALA A 151 6.25 -7.65 -13.97
N VAL A 152 5.25 -7.07 -13.30
CA VAL A 152 5.41 -6.39 -12.01
C VAL A 152 5.74 -7.41 -10.91
N HIS A 153 5.05 -8.55 -10.87
CA HIS A 153 5.39 -9.62 -9.94
C HIS A 153 6.81 -10.14 -10.17
N ALA A 154 7.18 -10.39 -11.43
CA ALA A 154 8.54 -10.82 -11.78
C ALA A 154 9.60 -9.80 -11.35
N LEU A 155 9.35 -8.50 -11.52
CA LEU A 155 10.24 -7.44 -11.05
C LEU A 155 10.39 -7.48 -9.52
N ARG A 156 9.27 -7.57 -8.80
CA ARG A 156 9.26 -7.69 -7.33
C ARG A 156 10.07 -8.90 -6.85
N HIS A 157 9.84 -10.07 -7.45
CA HIS A 157 10.54 -11.32 -7.10
C HIS A 157 12.04 -11.28 -7.42
N ARG A 158 12.46 -10.68 -8.54
CA ARG A 158 13.90 -10.55 -8.88
C ARG A 158 14.70 -9.80 -7.81
N PHE A 159 14.07 -8.85 -7.12
CA PHE A 159 14.69 -8.05 -6.08
C PHE A 159 14.34 -8.49 -4.65
N ASP A 160 13.64 -9.62 -4.50
CA ASP A 160 13.20 -10.22 -3.24
C ASP A 160 12.39 -9.27 -2.35
N LEU A 161 11.52 -8.47 -2.97
CA LEU A 161 10.72 -7.48 -2.25
C LEU A 161 9.40 -8.12 -1.76
N PRO A 162 9.02 -7.94 -0.48
CA PRO A 162 7.71 -8.35 0.00
C PRO A 162 6.60 -7.57 -0.70
N GLY A 163 5.60 -8.29 -1.21
CA GLY A 163 4.36 -7.71 -1.73
C GLY A 163 3.32 -7.49 -0.63
N MET A 164 2.16 -6.94 -0.99
CA MET A 164 1.05 -6.68 -0.08
C MET A 164 -0.15 -7.56 -0.39
N LYS A 165 -0.88 -7.97 0.66
CA LYS A 165 -2.14 -8.70 0.54
C LYS A 165 -3.18 -8.04 1.46
N VAL A 166 -4.31 -7.62 0.91
CA VAL A 166 -5.37 -6.95 1.68
C VAL A 166 -6.59 -7.84 1.75
N LEU A 167 -6.98 -8.28 2.95
CA LEU A 167 -8.07 -9.24 3.13
C LEU A 167 -9.41 -8.72 2.58
N GLN A 168 -9.72 -7.42 2.71
CA GLN A 168 -10.93 -6.84 2.13
C GLN A 168 -11.04 -6.94 0.59
N PHE A 169 -9.90 -7.10 -0.12
CA PHE A 169 -9.89 -7.37 -1.56
C PHE A 169 -9.92 -8.87 -1.86
N ARG A 170 -9.42 -9.70 -0.95
CA ARG A 170 -9.27 -11.15 -1.15
C ARG A 170 -10.45 -11.98 -0.65
N LEU A 171 -11.20 -11.47 0.31
CA LEU A 171 -12.35 -12.14 0.91
C LEU A 171 -13.60 -11.31 0.65
N PRO A 172 -14.71 -11.91 0.19
CA PRO A 172 -14.88 -13.32 -0.16
C PRO A 172 -14.21 -13.75 -1.49
N GLY A 173 -13.59 -12.83 -2.20
CA GLY A 173 -13.02 -13.02 -3.53
C GLY A 173 -13.29 -11.79 -4.39
N ASP A 174 -12.36 -11.49 -5.29
CA ASP A 174 -12.56 -10.58 -6.40
C ASP A 174 -13.02 -11.42 -7.61
N PRO A 175 -14.13 -11.09 -8.31
CA PRO A 175 -14.53 -11.80 -9.53
C PRO A 175 -13.45 -11.84 -10.62
N TRP A 176 -12.51 -10.92 -10.59
CA TRP A 176 -11.47 -10.71 -11.60
C TRP A 176 -10.10 -11.25 -11.19
N GLU A 177 -9.92 -11.62 -9.92
CA GLU A 177 -8.74 -12.36 -9.47
C GLU A 177 -9.10 -13.83 -9.23
N PRO A 178 -8.16 -14.77 -9.42
CA PRO A 178 -8.38 -16.15 -9.02
C PRO A 178 -8.76 -16.23 -7.53
N PRO A 179 -9.65 -17.17 -7.13
CA PRO A 179 -10.05 -17.35 -5.75
C PRO A 179 -8.82 -17.53 -4.86
N PHE A 180 -8.58 -16.56 -3.99
CA PHE A 180 -7.40 -16.55 -3.13
C PHE A 180 -7.57 -17.55 -2.00
N ARG A 181 -6.61 -18.47 -1.83
CA ARG A 181 -6.63 -19.42 -0.73
C ARG A 181 -5.73 -18.97 0.42
N LEU A 182 -6.23 -19.10 1.66
CA LEU A 182 -5.49 -18.67 2.86
C LEU A 182 -4.19 -19.47 3.10
N ASP A 183 -4.05 -20.66 2.50
CA ASP A 183 -2.83 -21.46 2.51
C ASP A 183 -1.81 -21.05 1.43
N GLU A 184 -2.16 -20.09 0.56
CA GLU A 184 -1.33 -19.64 -0.57
C GLU A 184 -0.74 -18.23 -0.38
N PHE A 185 -0.83 -17.63 0.82
CA PHE A 185 -0.08 -16.40 1.08
C PHE A 185 1.42 -16.66 0.87
N GLU A 186 1.99 -15.98 -0.11
CA GLU A 186 3.43 -15.99 -0.32
C GLU A 186 4.12 -15.58 0.98
N PRO A 187 5.08 -16.38 1.49
CA PRO A 187 5.76 -16.04 2.73
C PRO A 187 6.44 -14.67 2.71
N ASN A 188 7.04 -14.28 1.58
CA ASN A 188 7.60 -12.94 1.38
C ASN A 188 6.51 -11.92 1.02
N SER A 189 5.59 -11.68 1.95
CA SER A 189 4.53 -10.68 1.81
C SER A 189 4.11 -10.09 3.17
N VAL A 190 3.35 -9.01 3.10
CA VAL A 190 2.70 -8.36 4.24
C VAL A 190 1.20 -8.43 4.06
N VAL A 191 0.50 -9.09 5.00
CA VAL A 191 -0.96 -9.14 5.01
C VAL A 191 -1.55 -8.01 5.85
N TYR A 192 -2.62 -7.42 5.35
CA TYR A 192 -3.42 -6.39 5.99
C TYR A 192 -4.87 -6.83 6.09
N THR A 193 -5.56 -6.49 7.18
CA THR A 193 -7.04 -6.58 7.20
C THR A 193 -7.63 -5.60 6.18
N GLY A 194 -7.25 -4.33 6.31
CA GLY A 194 -7.45 -3.23 5.39
C GLY A 194 -6.28 -2.26 5.48
N THR A 195 -6.14 -1.37 4.50
CA THR A 195 -5.18 -0.25 4.53
C THR A 195 -5.86 1.04 5.00
N HIS A 196 -5.18 2.18 4.89
CA HIS A 196 -5.77 3.49 5.19
C HIS A 196 -6.77 3.96 4.10
N ASP A 197 -6.69 3.41 2.89
CA ASP A 197 -7.60 3.70 1.77
C ASP A 197 -8.88 2.85 1.80
N ASN A 198 -8.84 1.77 2.56
CA ASN A 198 -9.98 0.90 2.78
C ASN A 198 -10.92 1.49 3.85
N ASP A 199 -12.17 1.05 3.81
CA ASP A 199 -13.06 1.26 4.95
C ASP A 199 -12.62 0.41 6.15
N THR A 200 -13.12 0.71 7.34
CA THR A 200 -13.01 -0.20 8.48
C THR A 200 -13.60 -1.56 8.13
N THR A 201 -13.01 -2.64 8.63
CA THR A 201 -13.49 -4.00 8.31
C THR A 201 -14.95 -4.20 8.73
N LEU A 202 -15.37 -3.59 9.84
CA LEU A 202 -16.76 -3.62 10.26
C LEU A 202 -17.68 -2.93 9.25
N ASN A 203 -17.40 -1.68 8.88
CA ASN A 203 -18.28 -0.95 7.97
C ASN A 203 -18.30 -1.58 6.58
N TRP A 204 -17.14 -1.98 6.06
CA TRP A 204 -17.02 -2.75 4.81
C TRP A 204 -17.90 -4.01 4.85
N PHE A 205 -17.88 -4.76 5.95
CA PHE A 205 -18.74 -5.93 6.09
C PHE A 205 -20.22 -5.56 6.05
N LEU A 206 -20.64 -4.55 6.82
CA LEU A 206 -22.03 -4.13 6.93
C LEU A 206 -22.59 -3.56 5.62
N THR A 207 -21.76 -2.89 4.81
CA THR A 207 -22.21 -2.19 3.59
C THR A 207 -21.97 -2.99 2.32
N GLU A 208 -20.86 -3.74 2.23
CA GLU A 208 -20.43 -4.39 0.98
C GLU A 208 -20.59 -5.91 0.96
N ILE A 209 -20.73 -6.56 2.12
CA ILE A 209 -20.82 -8.02 2.23
C ILE A 209 -22.18 -8.46 2.73
N GLN A 210 -22.57 -8.05 3.94
CA GLN A 210 -23.79 -8.51 4.60
C GLN A 210 -25.07 -8.31 3.76
N PRO A 211 -25.25 -7.20 3.01
CA PRO A 211 -26.42 -7.00 2.16
C PRO A 211 -26.45 -7.87 0.89
N LYS A 212 -25.35 -8.56 0.56
CA LYS A 212 -25.13 -9.32 -0.68
C LYS A 212 -25.00 -10.82 -0.34
N PRO A 213 -26.09 -11.62 -0.36
CA PRO A 213 -26.10 -13.00 0.13
C PRO A 213 -25.04 -13.92 -0.48
N GLU A 214 -24.73 -13.74 -1.76
CA GLU A 214 -23.68 -14.46 -2.47
C GLU A 214 -22.29 -14.16 -1.91
N ARG A 215 -21.99 -12.89 -1.63
CA ARG A 215 -20.71 -12.48 -1.03
C ARG A 215 -20.61 -12.94 0.42
N LEU A 216 -21.69 -12.85 1.18
CA LEU A 216 -21.74 -13.35 2.56
C LEU A 216 -21.53 -14.87 2.63
N ALA A 217 -22.16 -15.64 1.73
CA ALA A 217 -21.99 -17.09 1.66
C ALA A 217 -20.55 -17.50 1.34
N GLU A 218 -19.89 -16.77 0.43
CA GLU A 218 -18.49 -16.99 0.11
C GLU A 218 -17.57 -16.61 1.30
N LEU A 219 -17.85 -15.52 2.02
CA LEU A 219 -17.06 -15.12 3.18
C LEU A 219 -17.16 -16.16 4.31
N ARG A 220 -18.35 -16.77 4.45
CA ARG A 220 -18.63 -17.83 5.42
C ARG A 220 -17.80 -19.11 5.24
N LYS A 221 -17.09 -19.26 4.13
CA LYS A 221 -16.11 -20.33 3.93
C LYS A 221 -14.85 -20.15 4.78
N TYR A 222 -14.56 -18.93 5.21
CA TYR A 222 -13.33 -18.57 5.92
C TYR A 222 -13.57 -18.19 7.39
N THR A 223 -14.77 -17.72 7.71
CA THR A 223 -15.11 -17.21 9.05
C THR A 223 -16.62 -17.29 9.31
N PRO A 224 -17.12 -17.32 10.57
CA PRO A 224 -18.56 -17.26 10.85
C PRO A 224 -19.28 -16.05 10.24
N ALA A 225 -18.55 -14.92 10.08
CA ALA A 225 -19.02 -13.70 9.44
C ALA A 225 -20.16 -13.03 10.21
N GLU A 226 -19.96 -12.86 11.53
CA GLU A 226 -20.87 -12.15 12.41
C GLU A 226 -20.38 -10.72 12.66
N ALA A 227 -21.27 -9.73 12.53
CA ALA A 227 -20.91 -8.31 12.56
C ALA A 227 -20.14 -7.91 13.83
N GLU A 228 -20.51 -8.46 14.99
CA GLU A 228 -19.86 -8.18 16.28
C GLU A 228 -18.39 -8.64 16.34
N HIS A 229 -18.01 -9.60 15.49
CA HIS A 229 -16.72 -10.28 15.57
C HIS A 229 -15.86 -10.08 14.33
N ILE A 230 -16.44 -9.57 13.23
CA ILE A 230 -15.80 -9.57 11.91
C ILE A 230 -14.42 -8.92 11.87
N SER A 231 -14.21 -7.81 12.57
CA SER A 231 -12.89 -7.16 12.62
C SER A 231 -11.82 -8.08 13.21
N TRP A 232 -12.14 -8.76 14.32
CA TRP A 232 -11.21 -9.68 14.96
C TRP A 232 -11.08 -11.02 14.24
N GLU A 233 -12.12 -11.47 13.55
CA GLU A 233 -12.04 -12.60 12.63
C GLU A 233 -11.01 -12.33 11.52
N PHE A 234 -11.04 -11.13 10.92
CA PHE A 234 -10.05 -10.71 9.92
C PHE A 234 -8.64 -10.58 10.49
N ILE A 235 -8.49 -10.00 11.68
CA ILE A 235 -7.20 -9.94 12.38
C ILE A 235 -6.66 -11.36 12.61
N GLU A 236 -7.51 -12.30 13.02
CA GLU A 236 -7.11 -13.69 13.25
C GLU A 236 -6.69 -14.40 11.95
N ILE A 237 -7.40 -14.17 10.84
CA ILE A 237 -7.01 -14.68 9.52
C ILE A 237 -5.64 -14.13 9.12
N ALA A 238 -5.43 -12.81 9.23
CA ALA A 238 -4.15 -12.18 8.93
C ALA A 238 -3.01 -12.76 9.79
N TRP A 239 -3.23 -12.91 11.10
CA TRP A 239 -2.25 -13.48 12.03
C TRP A 239 -1.96 -14.96 11.82
N LYS A 240 -2.88 -15.73 11.24
CA LYS A 240 -2.68 -17.14 10.89
C LYS A 240 -2.05 -17.36 9.52
N SER A 241 -1.98 -16.33 8.67
CA SER A 241 -1.37 -16.44 7.34
C SER A 241 0.12 -16.81 7.42
N SER A 242 0.67 -17.29 6.30
CA SER A 242 2.12 -17.53 6.11
C SER A 242 2.93 -16.26 5.83
N SER A 243 2.28 -15.09 5.68
CA SER A 243 2.94 -13.82 5.39
C SER A 243 3.95 -13.45 6.47
N LEU A 244 5.11 -12.92 6.07
CA LEU A 244 6.18 -12.47 6.95
C LEU A 244 5.66 -11.50 8.03
N LEU A 245 4.84 -10.54 7.62
CA LEU A 245 4.22 -9.56 8.50
C LEU A 245 2.69 -9.60 8.38
N ALA A 246 2.01 -9.38 9.52
CA ALA A 246 0.57 -9.19 9.59
C ALA A 246 0.29 -7.85 10.27
N ILE A 247 -0.52 -7.01 9.64
CA ILE A 247 -0.80 -5.64 10.07
C ILE A 247 -2.30 -5.43 10.09
N ALA A 248 -2.81 -4.76 11.14
CA ALA A 248 -4.20 -4.34 11.23
C ALA A 248 -4.24 -2.85 11.60
N PRO A 249 -5.09 -2.04 10.94
CA PRO A 249 -5.38 -0.69 11.39
C PRO A 249 -5.91 -0.69 12.82
N LEU A 250 -5.59 0.36 13.58
CA LEU A 250 -6.06 0.48 14.96
C LEU A 250 -7.61 0.53 15.02
N GLN A 251 -8.26 1.04 13.98
CA GLN A 251 -9.71 1.02 13.84
C GLN A 251 -10.29 -0.40 13.89
N ASP A 252 -9.62 -1.39 13.29
CA ASP A 252 -10.07 -2.78 13.30
C ASP A 252 -9.85 -3.44 14.66
N VAL A 253 -8.72 -3.14 15.33
CA VAL A 253 -8.46 -3.61 16.71
C VAL A 253 -9.55 -3.13 17.67
N LEU A 254 -10.09 -1.93 17.40
CA LEU A 254 -11.15 -1.28 18.16
C LEU A 254 -12.57 -1.59 17.63
N SER A 255 -12.70 -2.38 16.55
CA SER A 255 -13.97 -2.68 15.87
C SER A 255 -14.82 -1.44 15.55
N LEU A 256 -14.20 -0.36 15.07
CA LEU A 256 -14.90 0.89 14.74
C LEU A 256 -15.63 0.81 13.40
N GLY A 257 -16.66 1.67 13.23
CA GLY A 257 -17.46 1.78 12.01
C GLY A 257 -16.90 2.78 10.99
N GLY A 258 -17.72 3.15 9.99
CA GLY A 258 -17.29 3.94 8.84
C GLY A 258 -16.89 5.39 9.16
N ASP A 259 -17.32 5.92 10.30
CA ASP A 259 -16.89 7.21 10.84
C ASP A 259 -15.40 7.25 11.21
N ALA A 260 -14.77 6.08 11.34
CA ALA A 260 -13.33 5.94 11.60
C ALA A 260 -12.49 5.67 10.34
N ARG A 261 -13.10 5.67 9.14
CA ARG A 261 -12.35 5.52 7.88
C ARG A 261 -11.29 6.62 7.74
N MET A 262 -10.07 6.23 7.38
CA MET A 262 -8.96 7.18 7.29
C MET A 262 -8.98 7.97 5.99
N ASN A 263 -9.11 7.30 4.84
CA ASN A 263 -9.19 7.93 3.54
C ASN A 263 -10.22 7.22 2.65
N ALA A 264 -10.95 7.99 1.85
CA ALA A 264 -11.80 7.51 0.77
C ALA A 264 -11.18 7.93 -0.58
N PRO A 265 -10.51 7.03 -1.31
CA PRO A 265 -9.90 7.33 -2.60
C PRO A 265 -10.87 7.97 -3.59
N GLY A 266 -10.38 8.88 -4.43
CA GLY A 266 -11.19 9.61 -5.41
C GLY A 266 -12.05 10.74 -4.84
N THR A 267 -12.00 11.01 -3.52
CA THR A 267 -12.76 12.09 -2.90
C THR A 267 -11.85 13.22 -2.41
N ILE A 268 -12.31 14.45 -2.55
CA ILE A 268 -11.67 15.65 -1.99
C ILE A 268 -12.60 16.20 -0.91
N GLY A 269 -12.10 16.40 0.30
CA GLY A 269 -12.91 16.90 1.40
C GLY A 269 -12.20 16.86 2.74
N ASP A 270 -12.88 17.41 3.75
CA ASP A 270 -12.41 17.46 5.13
C ASP A 270 -12.65 16.15 5.89
N HIS A 271 -13.24 15.13 5.27
CA HIS A 271 -13.46 13.81 5.87
C HIS A 271 -12.22 12.91 5.83
N ASN A 272 -11.31 13.11 4.87
CA ASN A 272 -10.08 12.33 4.76
C ASN A 272 -9.00 12.79 5.76
N TRP A 273 -8.21 11.85 6.28
CA TRP A 273 -7.06 12.06 7.14
C TRP A 273 -7.39 12.75 8.48
N ARG A 274 -8.62 12.58 8.99
CA ARG A 274 -9.09 13.21 10.24
C ARG A 274 -9.27 12.28 11.41
N TRP A 275 -9.41 10.98 11.19
CA TRP A 275 -9.60 10.06 12.30
C TRP A 275 -8.40 10.12 13.26
N LYS A 276 -8.69 10.15 14.56
CA LYS A 276 -7.69 10.23 15.62
C LYS A 276 -8.05 9.26 16.73
N PHE A 277 -7.04 8.56 17.23
CA PHE A 277 -7.17 7.84 18.48
C PHE A 277 -7.16 8.82 19.66
N ALA A 278 -7.85 8.46 20.74
CA ALA A 278 -7.82 9.17 22.01
C ALA A 278 -7.25 8.26 23.12
N PRO A 279 -6.58 8.83 24.14
CA PRO A 279 -6.19 8.07 25.32
C PRO A 279 -7.40 7.36 25.94
N GLY A 280 -7.23 6.07 26.27
CA GLY A 280 -8.28 5.23 26.83
C GLY A 280 -9.05 4.37 25.82
N MET A 281 -8.94 4.64 24.51
CA MET A 281 -9.53 3.75 23.48
C MET A 281 -8.86 2.37 23.46
N LEU A 282 -7.55 2.32 23.68
CA LEU A 282 -6.81 1.06 23.86
C LEU A 282 -6.98 0.53 25.29
N THR A 283 -7.98 -0.33 25.48
CA THR A 283 -8.22 -0.98 26.77
C THR A 283 -7.18 -2.05 27.07
N ARG A 284 -7.09 -2.45 28.33
CA ARG A 284 -6.25 -3.60 28.74
C ARG A 284 -6.69 -4.89 28.05
N GLU A 285 -8.00 -5.06 27.86
CA GLU A 285 -8.59 -6.22 27.20
C GLU A 285 -8.13 -6.35 25.73
N SER A 286 -8.16 -5.25 24.95
CA SER A 286 -7.71 -5.30 23.55
C SER A 286 -6.22 -5.60 23.43
N GLN A 287 -5.41 -5.09 24.36
CA GLN A 287 -3.98 -5.39 24.46
C GLN A 287 -3.72 -6.87 24.79
N GLU A 288 -4.42 -7.42 25.79
CA GLU A 288 -4.29 -8.83 26.19
C GLU A 288 -4.78 -9.77 25.09
N ARG A 289 -5.89 -9.43 24.41
CA ARG A 289 -6.42 -10.18 23.27
C ARG A 289 -5.44 -10.22 22.10
N LEU A 290 -4.88 -9.06 21.72
CA LEU A 290 -3.91 -8.98 20.64
C LEU A 290 -2.62 -9.75 20.97
N ARG A 291 -2.15 -9.65 22.22
CA ARG A 291 -0.99 -10.41 22.70
C ARG A 291 -1.24 -11.92 22.65
N ALA A 292 -2.37 -12.39 23.18
CA ALA A 292 -2.73 -13.81 23.18
C ALA A 292 -2.86 -14.37 21.76
N LEU A 293 -3.43 -13.60 20.83
CA LEU A 293 -3.47 -13.96 19.42
C LEU A 293 -2.05 -14.04 18.82
N THR A 294 -1.21 -13.05 19.09
CA THR A 294 0.17 -13.00 18.61
C THR A 294 1.01 -14.17 19.14
N GLU A 295 0.82 -14.55 20.41
CA GLU A 295 1.45 -15.72 21.02
C GLU A 295 0.97 -17.03 20.39
N ARG A 296 -0.35 -17.25 20.28
CA ARG A 296 -0.91 -18.51 19.77
C ARG A 296 -0.63 -18.75 18.28
N THR A 297 -0.39 -17.70 17.49
CA THR A 297 -0.02 -17.83 16.08
C THR A 297 1.49 -17.77 15.83
N GLY A 298 2.31 -17.81 16.89
CA GLY A 298 3.76 -17.86 16.77
C GLY A 298 4.41 -16.57 16.26
N ARG A 299 3.69 -15.44 16.32
CA ARG A 299 4.15 -14.12 15.88
C ARG A 299 4.74 -13.28 17.01
N LEU A 300 4.75 -13.79 18.25
CA LEU A 300 5.41 -13.09 19.36
C LEU A 300 6.91 -13.06 19.13
N HIS A 301 7.50 -11.87 19.18
CA HIS A 301 8.94 -11.70 19.15
C HIS A 301 9.57 -12.49 20.30
N LYS A 302 10.38 -13.49 19.96
CA LYS A 302 11.15 -14.25 20.94
C LYS A 302 12.38 -13.42 21.29
N THR A 303 12.38 -12.80 22.47
CA THR A 303 13.63 -12.31 23.05
C THR A 303 14.50 -13.52 23.39
N ASN A 304 15.54 -13.75 22.59
CA ASN A 304 16.66 -14.61 22.98
C ASN A 304 17.50 -13.91 24.05
#